data_AF-K1RKI1-F1
#
_entry.id   AF-K1RKI1-F1
#
_cell.length_a   1.000
_cell.length_b   1.000
_cell.length_c   1.000
_cell.angle_alpha   90.00
_cell.angle_beta   90.00
_cell.angle_gamma   90.00
#
_symmetry.space_group_name_H-M   'P 1'
#
loop_
_entity.id
_entity.type
_entity.pdbx_description
1 polymer ?
#
loop_
_entity_poly.entity_id
_entity_poly.type
_entity_poly.pdbx_seq_one_letter_code
_entity_poly.pdbx_strand_id
1 'polypeptide(L)'
;MTDSEFQQTKRILLEQERMNREYTQLANYIQERLSVQVINVTCTKREDSINLTLWFKYENEANSFYKERFVVDSRKRNAILKQFKQIANVENKSICLSYQAFETLAKEEANNSITQLEILELKEKLHCNDLWEISRCLANVVFFLYEDKQVRQYKERGFIDIWSEMYLDLLNRYDEFGFFTKENFHIKLDSKENFDNNFNSNWYYYYV
;
A
#
# COMPACT_ATOMS: atom_id res chain seq x y z
N MET A 1 -1.86 -7.27 -10.36
CA MET A 1 -2.43 -5.94 -10.57
C MET A 1 -1.55 -5.23 -11.57
N THR A 2 -2.13 -4.55 -12.57
CA THR A 2 -1.31 -3.85 -13.56
C THR A 2 -1.12 -2.40 -13.13
N ASP A 3 0.08 -1.88 -13.33
CA ASP A 3 0.42 -0.46 -13.14
C ASP A 3 -0.63 0.47 -13.81
N SER A 4 -1.20 0.04 -14.94
CA SER A 4 -2.27 0.76 -15.63
C SER A 4 -3.54 1.00 -14.80
N GLU A 5 -3.96 0.07 -13.94
CA GLU A 5 -5.18 0.21 -13.13
C GLU A 5 -4.96 1.22 -11.98
N PHE A 6 -3.75 1.22 -11.41
CA PHE A 6 -3.34 2.19 -10.41
C PHE A 6 -3.27 3.60 -11.02
N GLN A 7 -2.57 3.75 -12.16
CA GLN A 7 -2.46 5.05 -12.83
C GLN A 7 -3.82 5.59 -13.31
N GLN A 8 -4.74 4.72 -13.74
CA GLN A 8 -6.11 5.13 -14.03
C GLN A 8 -6.83 5.65 -12.78
N THR A 9 -6.75 4.91 -11.68
CA THR A 9 -7.38 5.30 -10.41
C THR A 9 -6.80 6.62 -9.89
N LYS A 10 -5.49 6.82 -10.04
CA LYS A 10 -4.79 8.08 -9.74
C LYS A 10 -5.38 9.25 -10.54
N ARG A 11 -5.52 9.12 -11.86
CA ARG A 11 -6.14 10.15 -12.71
C ARG A 11 -7.59 10.44 -12.34
N ILE A 12 -8.35 9.45 -11.90
CA ILE A 12 -9.72 9.65 -11.42
C ILE A 12 -9.72 10.49 -10.13
N LEU A 13 -8.83 10.19 -9.18
CA LEU A 13 -8.71 10.96 -7.94
C LEU A 13 -8.23 12.41 -8.18
N LEU A 14 -7.41 12.62 -9.21
CA LEU A 14 -6.96 13.95 -9.65
C LEU A 14 -7.99 14.68 -10.53
N GLU A 15 -9.21 14.13 -10.69
CA GLU A 15 -10.29 14.66 -11.53
C GLU A 15 -9.93 14.79 -13.03
N GLN A 16 -8.86 14.12 -13.47
CA GLN A 16 -8.38 14.10 -14.86
C GLN A 16 -9.11 13.04 -15.70
N GLU A 17 -9.69 12.04 -15.04
CA GLU A 17 -10.47 10.97 -15.65
C GLU A 17 -11.75 10.73 -14.81
N ARG A 18 -12.76 10.07 -15.39
CA ARG A 18 -13.97 9.66 -14.66
C ARG A 18 -14.07 8.15 -14.65
N MET A 19 -14.59 7.60 -13.55
CA MET A 19 -14.94 6.19 -13.46
C MET A 19 -15.86 5.81 -14.63
N ASN A 20 -15.67 4.60 -15.17
CA ASN A 20 -16.55 4.05 -16.19
C ASN A 20 -18.02 4.09 -15.73
N ARG A 21 -18.88 4.70 -16.54
CA ARG A 21 -20.32 4.88 -16.27
C ARG A 21 -21.05 3.58 -15.99
N GLU A 22 -20.63 2.48 -16.63
CA GLU A 22 -21.21 1.14 -16.39
C GLU A 22 -21.05 0.72 -14.92
N TYR A 23 -19.97 1.14 -14.27
CA TYR A 23 -19.65 0.74 -12.90
C TYR A 23 -20.03 1.77 -11.85
N THR A 24 -20.43 2.98 -12.24
CA THR A 24 -20.98 3.99 -11.32
C THR A 24 -22.20 3.45 -10.56
N GLN A 25 -23.04 2.64 -11.23
CA GLN A 25 -24.20 2.01 -10.58
C GLN A 25 -23.78 1.04 -9.47
N LEU A 26 -22.69 0.27 -9.69
CA LEU A 26 -22.18 -0.65 -8.69
C LEU A 26 -21.54 0.11 -7.52
N ALA A 27 -20.76 1.16 -7.80
CA ALA A 27 -20.16 2.01 -6.79
C ALA A 27 -21.22 2.66 -5.88
N ASN A 28 -22.29 3.21 -6.48
CA ASN A 28 -23.40 3.80 -5.74
C ASN A 28 -24.12 2.77 -4.86
N TYR A 29 -24.40 1.58 -5.39
CA TYR A 29 -24.98 0.49 -4.61
C TYR A 29 -24.13 0.13 -3.38
N ILE A 30 -22.81 0.05 -3.56
CA ILE A 30 -21.89 -0.25 -2.46
C ILE A 30 -21.90 0.87 -1.42
N GLN A 31 -21.87 2.14 -1.86
CA GLN A 31 -21.96 3.28 -0.97
C GLN A 31 -23.26 3.27 -0.16
N GLU A 32 -24.42 3.09 -0.82
CA GLU A 32 -25.73 3.11 -0.16
C GLU A 32 -25.92 1.93 0.80
N ARG A 33 -25.52 0.73 0.39
CA ARG A 33 -25.79 -0.50 1.15
C ARG A 33 -24.74 -0.80 2.21
N LEU A 34 -23.47 -0.46 1.95
CA LEU A 34 -22.34 -0.84 2.78
C LEU A 34 -21.64 0.37 3.42
N SER A 35 -22.04 1.60 3.08
CA SER A 35 -21.49 2.85 3.63
C SER A 35 -19.99 2.99 3.39
N VAL A 36 -19.50 2.52 2.25
CA VAL A 36 -18.10 2.63 1.82
C VAL A 36 -18.01 3.17 0.40
N GLN A 37 -17.14 4.17 0.20
CA GLN A 37 -16.98 4.82 -1.09
C GLN A 37 -16.00 4.07 -1.99
N VAL A 38 -16.50 3.65 -3.16
CA VAL A 38 -15.66 3.06 -4.22
C VAL A 38 -15.18 4.18 -5.13
N ILE A 39 -13.88 4.37 -5.25
CA ILE A 39 -13.27 5.44 -6.05
C ILE A 39 -13.04 5.02 -7.51
N ASN A 40 -12.89 3.73 -7.77
CA ASN A 40 -12.81 3.17 -9.11
C ASN A 40 -13.24 1.69 -9.12
N VAL A 41 -13.66 1.21 -10.29
CA VAL A 41 -13.96 -0.20 -10.53
C VAL A 41 -13.25 -0.60 -11.81
N THR A 42 -12.33 -1.56 -11.72
CA THR A 42 -11.67 -2.13 -12.89
C THR A 42 -12.21 -3.53 -13.16
N CYS A 43 -12.43 -3.85 -14.43
CA CYS A 43 -13.02 -5.12 -14.85
C CYS A 43 -12.26 -5.65 -16.05
N THR A 44 -11.54 -6.75 -15.87
CA THR A 44 -10.87 -7.47 -16.96
C THR A 44 -11.65 -8.72 -17.31
N LYS A 45 -12.24 -8.76 -18.50
CA LYS A 45 -12.97 -9.93 -19.01
C LYS A 45 -11.99 -10.88 -19.73
N ARG A 46 -12.02 -12.15 -19.35
CA ARG A 46 -11.39 -13.28 -20.05
C ARG A 46 -12.48 -14.17 -20.64
N GLU A 47 -12.08 -15.25 -21.31
CA GLU A 47 -12.99 -16.22 -21.93
C GLU A 47 -14.02 -16.73 -20.91
N ASP A 48 -13.55 -17.39 -19.85
CA ASP A 48 -14.43 -18.01 -18.83
C ASP A 48 -14.52 -17.26 -17.50
N SER A 49 -13.76 -16.17 -17.35
CA SER A 49 -13.64 -15.46 -16.07
C SER A 49 -13.66 -13.96 -16.21
N ILE A 50 -14.06 -13.30 -15.13
CA ILE A 50 -14.00 -11.85 -14.97
C ILE A 50 -13.22 -11.55 -13.70
N ASN A 51 -12.20 -10.71 -13.82
CA ASN A 51 -11.54 -10.11 -12.67
C ASN A 51 -12.16 -8.73 -12.43
N LEU A 52 -12.85 -8.59 -11.31
CA LEU A 52 -13.48 -7.36 -10.86
C LEU A 52 -12.70 -6.84 -9.65
N THR A 53 -12.10 -5.67 -9.75
CA THR A 53 -11.42 -5.01 -8.63
C THR A 53 -12.19 -3.77 -8.23
N LEU A 54 -12.54 -3.69 -6.95
CA LEU A 54 -13.07 -2.48 -6.34
C LEU A 54 -11.92 -1.72 -5.70
N TRP A 55 -11.77 -0.46 -6.08
CA TRP A 55 -10.75 0.44 -5.55
C TRP A 55 -11.35 1.36 -4.49
N PHE A 56 -10.67 1.42 -3.36
CA PHE A 56 -10.98 2.28 -2.22
C PHE A 56 -9.85 3.27 -2.01
N LYS A 57 -10.13 4.42 -1.40
CA LYS A 57 -9.09 5.42 -1.16
C LYS A 57 -8.13 4.92 -0.09
N TYR A 58 -8.67 4.42 1.02
CA TYR A 58 -7.93 4.04 2.22
C TYR A 58 -7.92 2.52 2.46
N GLU A 59 -6.91 2.04 3.18
CA GLU A 59 -6.78 0.60 3.48
C GLU A 59 -7.90 0.08 4.39
N ASN A 60 -8.34 0.87 5.37
CA ASN A 60 -9.42 0.51 6.28
C ASN A 60 -10.76 0.28 5.56
N GLU A 61 -11.04 1.02 4.48
CA GLU A 61 -12.22 0.86 3.64
C GLU A 61 -12.21 -0.50 2.93
N ALA A 62 -11.07 -0.87 2.33
CA ALA A 62 -10.89 -2.18 1.71
C ALA A 62 -10.94 -3.32 2.75
N ASN A 63 -10.33 -3.11 3.92
CA ASN A 63 -10.33 -4.07 5.02
C ASN A 63 -11.72 -4.32 5.61
N SER A 64 -12.66 -3.39 5.45
CA SER A 64 -14.06 -3.57 5.88
C SER A 64 -14.78 -4.74 5.19
N PHE A 65 -14.25 -5.25 4.08
CA PHE A 65 -14.79 -6.41 3.36
C PHE A 65 -14.25 -7.75 3.86
N TYR A 66 -13.42 -7.74 4.91
CA TYR A 66 -12.88 -8.91 5.56
C TYR A 66 -13.41 -9.01 7.01
N LYS A 67 -13.70 -10.23 7.47
CA LYS A 67 -14.08 -10.51 8.86
C LYS A 67 -12.85 -10.69 9.75
N GLU A 68 -11.84 -11.32 9.18
CA GLU A 68 -10.55 -11.60 9.79
C GLU A 68 -9.48 -11.47 8.71
N ARG A 69 -8.21 -11.49 9.10
CA ARG A 69 -7.10 -11.41 8.15
C ARG A 69 -7.26 -12.50 7.07
N PHE A 70 -7.35 -12.08 5.82
CA PHE A 70 -7.57 -12.95 4.65
C PHE A 70 -8.92 -13.70 4.57
N VAL A 71 -9.87 -13.43 5.47
CA VAL A 71 -11.20 -14.05 5.46
C VAL A 71 -12.24 -13.04 4.96
N VAL A 72 -12.63 -13.15 3.69
CA VAL A 72 -13.62 -12.25 3.06
C VAL A 72 -15.01 -12.42 3.69
N ASP A 73 -15.71 -11.33 3.92
CA ASP A 73 -17.13 -11.34 4.30
C ASP A 73 -18.00 -11.82 3.12
N SER A 74 -18.40 -13.09 3.20
CA SER A 74 -19.22 -13.75 2.18
C SER A 74 -20.57 -13.05 1.95
N ARG A 75 -21.14 -12.37 2.94
CA ARG A 75 -22.42 -11.66 2.78
C ARG A 75 -22.26 -10.43 1.90
N LYS A 76 -21.25 -9.59 2.19
CA LYS A 76 -20.92 -8.41 1.39
C LYS A 76 -20.50 -8.83 -0.02
N ARG A 77 -19.59 -9.80 -0.13
CA ARG A 77 -19.14 -10.36 -1.42
C ARG A 77 -20.31 -10.83 -2.28
N ASN A 78 -21.21 -11.64 -1.74
CA ASN A 78 -22.33 -12.19 -2.51
C ASN A 78 -23.33 -11.12 -2.95
N ALA A 79 -23.57 -10.09 -2.12
CA ALA A 79 -24.42 -8.96 -2.48
C ALA A 79 -23.83 -8.16 -3.66
N ILE A 80 -22.53 -7.86 -3.61
CA ILE A 80 -21.80 -7.16 -4.69
C ILE A 80 -21.83 -7.97 -5.98
N LEU A 81 -21.50 -9.26 -5.91
CA LEU A 81 -21.48 -10.14 -7.09
C LEU A 81 -22.87 -10.26 -7.73
N LYS A 82 -23.94 -10.34 -6.92
CA LYS A 82 -25.31 -10.36 -7.43
C LYS A 82 -25.62 -9.07 -8.18
N GLN A 83 -25.30 -7.92 -7.61
CA GLN A 83 -25.54 -6.62 -8.23
C GLN A 83 -24.72 -6.46 -9.52
N PHE A 84 -23.44 -6.83 -9.50
CA PHE A 84 -22.58 -6.75 -10.67
C PHE A 84 -23.09 -7.63 -11.82
N LYS A 85 -23.53 -8.86 -11.56
CA LYS A 85 -24.09 -9.74 -12.60
C LYS A 85 -25.32 -9.12 -13.29
N GLN A 86 -26.17 -8.42 -12.52
CA GLN A 86 -27.33 -7.71 -13.06
C GLN A 86 -26.90 -6.51 -13.93
N ILE A 87 -25.95 -5.71 -13.47
CA ILE A 87 -25.47 -4.52 -14.20
C ILE A 87 -24.73 -4.92 -15.48
N ALA A 88 -23.82 -5.90 -15.38
CA ALA A 88 -22.96 -6.30 -16.49
C ALA A 88 -23.62 -7.28 -17.48
N ASN A 89 -24.86 -7.72 -17.18
CA ASN A 89 -25.60 -8.76 -17.92
C ASN A 89 -24.73 -10.00 -18.21
N VAL A 90 -24.02 -10.49 -17.18
CA VAL A 90 -23.14 -11.66 -17.30
C VAL A 90 -23.75 -12.85 -16.57
N GLU A 91 -24.16 -13.85 -17.34
CA GLU A 91 -24.54 -15.16 -16.84
C GLU A 91 -23.42 -16.18 -17.10
N ASN A 92 -23.28 -17.16 -16.20
CA ASN A 92 -22.38 -18.33 -16.34
C ASN A 92 -20.86 -18.09 -16.38
N LYS A 93 -20.35 -16.87 -16.16
CA LYS A 93 -18.90 -16.64 -15.96
C LYS A 93 -18.50 -16.69 -14.48
N SER A 94 -17.30 -17.22 -14.22
CA SER A 94 -16.67 -17.13 -12.90
C SER A 94 -16.19 -15.69 -12.66
N ILE A 95 -16.46 -15.14 -11.47
CA ILE A 95 -16.04 -13.76 -11.13
C ILE A 95 -15.10 -13.82 -9.93
N CYS A 96 -13.87 -13.38 -10.14
CA CYS A 96 -12.92 -13.09 -9.08
C CYS A 96 -13.13 -11.64 -8.63
N LEU A 97 -13.56 -11.45 -7.37
CA LEU A 97 -13.73 -10.14 -6.77
C LEU A 97 -12.54 -9.86 -5.85
N SER A 98 -11.81 -8.79 -6.14
CA SER A 98 -10.73 -8.25 -5.31
C SER A 98 -11.06 -6.84 -4.81
N TYR A 99 -10.48 -6.49 -3.66
CA TYR A 99 -10.58 -5.17 -3.05
C TYR A 99 -9.17 -4.59 -2.98
N GLN A 100 -9.00 -3.34 -3.40
CA GLN A 100 -7.71 -2.68 -3.46
C GLN A 100 -7.77 -1.32 -2.77
N ALA A 101 -6.76 -1.03 -1.96
CA ALA A 101 -6.54 0.29 -1.41
C ALA A 101 -5.57 1.07 -2.29
N PHE A 102 -5.97 2.26 -2.72
CA PHE A 102 -5.12 3.17 -3.47
C PHE A 102 -3.98 3.71 -2.61
N GLU A 103 -4.27 4.04 -1.34
CA GLU A 103 -3.29 4.48 -0.34
C GLU A 103 -2.05 3.59 -0.29
N THR A 104 -2.19 2.26 -0.28
CA THR A 104 -1.06 1.33 -0.19
C THR A 104 -0.09 1.49 -1.36
N LEU A 105 -0.62 1.57 -2.59
CA LEU A 105 0.20 1.70 -3.79
C LEU A 105 0.75 3.12 -3.97
N ALA A 106 0.00 4.15 -3.57
CA ALA A 106 0.48 5.52 -3.57
C ALA A 106 1.66 5.71 -2.59
N LYS A 107 1.59 5.10 -1.39
CA LYS A 107 2.70 5.09 -0.44
C LYS A 107 3.93 4.37 -1.00
N GLU A 108 3.73 3.25 -1.69
CA GLU A 108 4.80 2.54 -2.40
C GLU A 108 5.41 3.38 -3.53
N GLU A 109 4.59 4.02 -4.37
CA GLU A 109 5.04 4.93 -5.44
C GLU A 109 5.90 6.07 -4.86
N ALA A 110 5.44 6.73 -3.80
CA ALA A 110 6.19 7.79 -3.13
C ALA A 110 7.53 7.29 -2.56
N ASN A 111 7.54 6.14 -1.89
CA ASN A 111 8.76 5.56 -1.33
C ASN A 111 9.77 5.17 -2.42
N ASN A 112 9.29 4.60 -3.53
CA ASN A 112 10.11 4.23 -4.69
C ASN A 112 10.61 5.45 -5.48
N SER A 113 9.93 6.59 -5.39
CA SER A 113 10.32 7.83 -6.08
C SER A 113 11.52 8.52 -5.44
N ILE A 114 11.83 8.23 -4.17
CA ILE A 114 13.04 8.74 -3.51
C ILE A 114 14.27 8.19 -4.23
N THR A 115 15.14 9.08 -4.69
CA THR A 115 16.33 8.73 -5.46
C THR A 115 17.45 8.19 -4.56
N GLN A 116 18.41 7.46 -5.15
CA GLN A 116 19.59 7.01 -4.41
C GLN A 116 20.42 8.18 -3.87
N LEU A 117 20.48 9.30 -4.59
CA LEU A 117 21.19 10.50 -4.15
C LEU A 117 20.60 11.05 -2.85
N GLU A 118 19.27 11.15 -2.77
CA GLU A 118 18.59 11.66 -1.57
C GLU A 118 18.74 10.72 -0.37
N ILE A 119 18.83 9.41 -0.61
CA ILE A 119 19.17 8.44 0.44
C ILE A 119 20.60 8.65 0.93
N LEU A 120 21.56 8.92 0.04
CA LEU A 120 22.94 9.20 0.43
C LEU A 120 23.04 10.53 1.21
N GLU A 121 22.38 11.59 0.74
CA GLU A 121 22.30 12.86 1.46
C GLU A 121 21.64 12.71 2.84
N LEU A 122 20.63 11.84 2.96
CA LEU A 122 20.04 11.51 4.25
C LEU A 122 21.05 10.79 5.15
N LYS A 123 21.77 9.77 4.64
CA LYS A 123 22.82 9.07 5.40
C LYS A 123 23.88 10.05 5.91
N GLU A 124 24.30 11.01 5.10
CA GLU A 124 25.21 12.07 5.51
C GLU A 124 24.63 12.94 6.63
N LYS A 125 23.37 13.42 6.48
CA LYS A 125 22.68 14.24 7.50
C LYS A 125 22.47 13.52 8.83
N LEU A 126 22.28 12.21 8.81
CA LEU A 126 22.12 11.40 10.03
C LEU A 126 23.42 11.35 10.85
N HIS A 127 24.58 11.59 10.22
CA HIS A 127 25.91 11.57 10.84
C HIS A 127 26.15 10.35 11.75
N CYS A 128 25.64 9.18 11.33
CA CYS A 128 25.62 7.97 12.13
C CYS A 128 26.59 6.93 11.55
N ASN A 129 27.75 6.76 12.18
CA ASN A 129 28.74 5.75 11.78
C ASN A 129 28.26 4.31 12.01
N ASP A 130 27.25 4.12 12.86
CA ASP A 130 26.67 2.81 13.13
C ASP A 130 25.67 2.38 12.04
N LEU A 131 25.22 3.31 11.19
CA LEU A 131 24.25 3.06 10.12
C LEU A 131 24.93 2.35 8.95
N TRP A 132 24.49 1.13 8.68
CA TRP A 132 24.94 0.33 7.56
C TRP A 132 24.11 0.61 6.29
N GLU A 133 22.79 0.41 6.37
CA GLU A 133 21.92 0.47 5.19
C GLU A 133 20.57 1.13 5.48
N ILE A 134 20.00 1.82 4.49
CA ILE A 134 18.60 2.24 4.50
C ILE A 134 17.90 1.40 3.43
N SER A 135 17.25 0.33 3.85
CA SER A 135 16.61 -0.62 2.96
C SER A 135 15.12 -0.31 2.81
N ARG A 136 14.66 -0.25 1.57
CA ARG A 136 13.28 0.14 1.20
C ARG A 136 12.59 -1.03 0.53
N CYS A 137 11.36 -1.33 0.95
CA CYS A 137 10.52 -2.34 0.32
C CYS A 137 9.04 -1.95 0.42
N LEU A 138 8.37 -1.86 -0.73
CA LEU A 138 7.01 -1.34 -0.84
C LEU A 138 6.92 0.04 -0.17
N ALA A 139 5.92 0.27 0.68
CA ALA A 139 5.78 1.48 1.49
C ALA A 139 6.67 1.52 2.75
N ASN A 140 7.44 0.47 3.05
CA ASN A 140 8.21 0.36 4.29
C ASN A 140 9.68 0.75 4.08
N VAL A 141 10.28 1.24 5.16
CA VAL A 141 11.72 1.50 5.24
C VAL A 141 12.29 0.96 6.55
N VAL A 142 13.47 0.36 6.45
CA VAL A 142 14.23 -0.17 7.59
C VAL A 142 15.63 0.43 7.56
N PHE A 143 16.04 1.04 8.66
CA PHE A 143 17.40 1.51 8.84
C PHE A 143 18.16 0.43 9.59
N PHE A 144 19.17 -0.12 8.94
CA PHE A 144 20.01 -1.15 9.48
C PHE A 144 21.24 -0.54 10.14
N LEU A 145 21.46 -0.89 11.41
CA LEU A 145 22.73 -0.67 12.10
C LEU A 145 23.63 -1.91 11.94
N TYR A 146 24.89 -1.85 12.33
CA TYR A 146 25.77 -3.02 12.22
C TYR A 146 25.41 -4.15 13.20
N GLU A 147 25.09 -3.81 14.45
CA GLU A 147 24.94 -4.76 15.56
C GLU A 147 23.60 -4.63 16.29
N ASP A 148 23.09 -5.73 16.85
CA ASP A 148 21.86 -5.76 17.63
C ASP A 148 21.90 -4.85 18.86
N LYS A 149 23.10 -4.70 19.46
CA LYS A 149 23.30 -3.82 20.61
C LYS A 149 23.05 -2.35 20.25
N GLN A 150 23.41 -1.93 19.04
CA GLN A 150 23.18 -0.57 18.55
C GLN A 150 21.68 -0.36 18.34
N VAL A 151 20.97 -1.33 17.75
CA VAL A 151 19.50 -1.25 17.59
C VAL A 151 18.80 -0.99 18.92
N ARG A 152 19.16 -1.73 19.98
CA ARG A 152 18.60 -1.50 21.32
C ARG A 152 18.91 -0.10 21.86
N GLN A 153 20.16 0.33 21.78
CA GLN A 153 20.59 1.65 22.28
C GLN A 153 19.91 2.80 21.54
N TYR A 154 19.77 2.74 20.22
CA TYR A 154 19.14 3.80 19.43
C TYR A 154 17.62 3.84 19.67
N LYS A 155 16.97 2.69 19.87
CA LYS A 155 15.57 2.61 20.30
C LYS A 155 15.35 3.28 21.65
N GLU A 156 16.16 2.93 22.65
CA GLU A 156 16.07 3.49 24.02
C GLU A 156 16.33 4.99 24.06
N ARG A 157 17.16 5.50 23.15
CA ARG A 157 17.48 6.94 23.04
C ARG A 157 16.50 7.74 22.19
N GLY A 158 15.46 7.11 21.62
CA GLY A 158 14.42 7.80 20.84
C GLY A 158 14.83 8.18 19.41
N PHE A 159 15.89 7.57 18.86
CA PHE A 159 16.32 7.88 17.49
C PHE A 159 15.32 7.43 16.42
N ILE A 160 14.41 6.49 16.74
CA ILE A 160 13.34 6.10 15.82
C ILE A 160 12.51 7.31 15.42
N ASP A 161 12.10 8.15 16.37
CA ASP A 161 11.22 9.27 16.08
C ASP A 161 11.94 10.32 15.24
N ILE A 162 13.18 10.67 15.62
CA ILE A 162 14.02 11.62 14.90
C ILE A 162 14.26 11.16 13.45
N TRP A 163 14.66 9.89 13.25
CA TRP A 163 14.94 9.36 11.93
C TRP A 163 13.66 9.15 11.10
N SER A 164 12.53 8.86 11.76
CA SER A 164 11.21 8.81 11.11
C SER A 164 10.82 10.18 10.58
N GLU A 165 11.00 11.25 11.35
CA GLU A 165 10.72 12.61 10.89
C GLU A 165 11.60 12.99 9.69
N MET A 166 12.91 12.71 9.76
CA MET A 166 13.83 13.01 8.65
C MET A 166 13.49 12.24 7.37
N TYR A 167 13.06 10.98 7.48
CA TYR A 167 12.64 10.20 6.31
C TYR A 167 11.26 10.63 5.80
N LEU A 168 10.34 10.97 6.71
CA LEU A 168 9.02 11.49 6.38
C LEU A 168 9.11 12.78 5.55
N ASP A 169 10.07 13.67 5.86
CA ASP A 169 10.33 14.85 5.04
C ASP A 169 10.73 14.50 3.59
N LEU A 170 11.45 13.38 3.38
CA LEU A 170 11.73 12.91 2.02
C LEU A 170 10.47 12.38 1.34
N LEU A 171 9.67 11.57 2.03
CA LEU A 171 8.43 10.99 1.52
C LEU A 171 7.42 12.07 1.12
N ASN A 172 7.27 13.11 1.94
CA ASN A 172 6.30 14.19 1.71
C ASN A 172 6.54 14.98 0.42
N ARG A 173 7.75 14.90 -0.17
CA ARG A 173 8.04 15.50 -1.48
C ARG A 173 7.41 14.72 -2.64
N TYR A 174 7.06 13.46 -2.42
CA TYR A 174 6.49 12.54 -3.41
C TYR A 174 5.08 12.06 -3.05
N ASP A 175 4.62 12.33 -1.82
CA ASP A 175 3.29 11.98 -1.35
C ASP A 175 2.22 12.95 -1.88
N GLU A 176 1.80 12.72 -3.11
CA GLU A 176 0.83 13.55 -3.83
C GLU A 176 -0.54 13.65 -3.14
N PHE A 177 -0.88 12.68 -2.28
CA PHE A 177 -2.19 12.57 -1.64
C PHE A 177 -2.16 12.81 -0.12
N GLY A 178 -0.98 13.08 0.46
CA GLY A 178 -0.82 13.32 1.89
C GLY A 178 -1.18 12.12 2.76
N PHE A 179 -0.86 10.91 2.31
CA PHE A 179 -1.12 9.67 3.04
C PHE A 179 -0.12 9.40 4.18
N PHE A 180 1.06 10.01 4.17
CA PHE A 180 2.04 9.92 5.24
C PHE A 180 1.84 11.07 6.23
N THR A 181 1.79 10.73 7.52
CA THR A 181 1.68 11.67 8.64
C THR A 181 2.61 11.24 9.75
N LYS A 182 2.92 12.15 10.68
CA LYS A 182 3.76 11.81 11.84
C LYS A 182 3.14 10.71 12.71
N GLU A 183 1.82 10.61 12.70
CA GLU A 183 1.05 9.67 13.50
C GLU A 183 0.97 8.27 12.86
N ASN A 184 1.15 8.15 11.54
CA ASN A 184 0.98 6.90 10.82
C ASN A 184 2.26 6.35 10.17
N PHE A 185 3.37 7.07 10.26
CA PHE A 185 4.64 6.68 9.66
C PHE A 185 5.75 6.58 10.71
N HIS A 186 6.41 5.41 10.73
CA HIS A 186 7.64 5.20 11.48
C HIS A 186 8.59 4.31 10.69
N ILE A 187 9.88 4.62 10.74
CA ILE A 187 10.90 3.69 10.27
C ILE A 187 10.99 2.49 11.20
N LYS A 188 11.52 1.37 10.69
CA LYS A 188 11.99 0.26 11.53
C LYS A 188 13.50 0.36 11.73
N LEU A 189 13.97 -0.10 12.88
CA LEU A 189 15.39 -0.35 13.14
C LEU A 189 15.65 -1.83 13.25
N ASP A 190 16.66 -2.27 12.51
CA ASP A 190 17.17 -3.64 12.50
C ASP A 190 18.69 -3.62 12.38
N SER A 191 19.35 -4.79 12.39
CA SER A 191 20.80 -4.89 12.33
C SER A 191 21.29 -5.78 11.20
N LYS A 192 22.51 -5.51 10.73
CA LYS A 192 23.24 -6.38 9.82
C LYS A 192 23.49 -7.73 10.45
N GLU A 193 23.82 -7.77 11.75
CA GLU A 193 23.98 -9.00 12.54
C GLU A 193 22.74 -9.90 12.43
N ASN A 194 21.54 -9.35 12.62
CA ASN A 194 20.29 -10.08 12.47
C ASN A 194 20.05 -10.51 11.02
N PHE A 195 20.29 -9.61 10.05
CA PHE A 195 20.19 -9.90 8.62
C PHE A 195 21.09 -11.06 8.18
N ASP A 196 22.33 -11.10 8.67
CA ASP A 196 23.29 -12.14 8.35
C ASP A 196 22.93 -13.46 9.05
N ASN A 197 22.64 -13.42 10.35
CA ASN A 197 22.45 -14.63 11.17
C ASN A 197 21.11 -15.32 10.92
N ASN A 198 20.04 -14.56 10.70
CA ASN A 198 18.68 -15.10 10.62
C ASN A 198 18.10 -15.10 9.20
N PHE A 199 18.70 -14.35 8.27
CA PHE A 199 18.19 -14.20 6.90
C PHE A 199 19.23 -14.52 5.83
N ASN A 200 20.38 -15.11 6.18
CA ASN A 200 21.44 -15.52 5.24
C ASN A 200 21.90 -14.37 4.33
N SER A 201 21.90 -13.13 4.86
CA SER A 201 22.22 -11.92 4.10
C SER A 201 21.37 -11.75 2.83
N ASN A 202 20.12 -12.23 2.84
CA ASN A 202 19.23 -12.25 1.69
C ASN A 202 17.97 -11.40 1.91
N TRP A 203 17.82 -10.35 1.10
CA TRP A 203 16.68 -9.44 1.15
C TRP A 203 15.33 -10.12 0.89
N TYR A 204 15.29 -11.17 0.08
CA TYR A 204 14.07 -11.94 -0.14
C TYR A 204 13.62 -12.63 1.15
N TYR A 205 14.53 -13.27 1.88
CA TYR A 205 14.18 -13.90 3.17
C TYR A 205 13.84 -12.87 4.25
N TYR A 206 14.40 -11.67 4.17
CA TYR A 206 14.10 -10.61 5.13
C TYR A 206 12.68 -10.03 4.98
N TYR A 207 12.22 -9.87 3.73
CA TYR A 207 10.94 -9.19 3.45
C TYR A 207 9.73 -10.13 3.26
N VAL A 208 9.94 -11.45 3.18
CA VAL A 208 8.89 -12.47 2.95
C VAL A 208 8.63 -13.27 4.22
#